data_AF-A0A7U6QPW5-F1
#
_entry.id   AF-A0A7U6QPW5-F1
#
_cell.length_a   1.000
_cell.length_b   1.000
_cell.length_c   1.000
_cell.angle_alpha   90.00
_cell.angle_beta   90.00
_cell.angle_gamma   90.00
#
_symmetry.space_group_name_H-M   'P 1'
#
loop_
_entity.id
_entity.type
_entity.pdbx_description
1 polymer ?
#
loop_
_entity_poly.entity_id
_entity_poly.type
_entity_poly.pdbx_seq_one_letter_code
_entity_poly.pdbx_strand_id
1 'polypeptide(L)'
;MVTALQQINKRLLAVRPHIAATASESGIEKETLETIQRTHRNIIGTIDLLLSAAPRLANIEIDEENHVLLMHYQHELTQAMQHMAAVLRSPSDEVFRPITRIAVSEYPSVQHLAFEWQGYFWLTQTLQTQLQQLSDLLQTSKPHWFCCIWAGLSAP
;
A
#
# COMPACT_ATOMS: atom_id res chain seq x y z
N MET A 1 14.48 11.71 -2.40
CA MET A 1 13.54 10.61 -2.13
C MET A 1 12.62 10.93 -0.95
N VAL A 2 13.15 11.30 0.22
CA VAL A 2 12.37 11.79 1.40
C VAL A 2 11.39 12.92 1.05
N THR A 3 11.81 13.89 0.23
CA THR A 3 10.95 15.01 -0.20
C THR A 3 9.72 14.57 -1.00
N ALA A 4 9.82 13.48 -1.76
CA ALA A 4 8.71 12.95 -2.55
C ALA A 4 7.67 12.25 -1.65
N LEU A 5 8.12 11.45 -0.67
CA LEU A 5 7.22 10.84 0.32
C LEU A 5 6.51 11.89 1.16
N GLN A 6 7.22 12.95 1.57
CA GLN A 6 6.63 14.09 2.26
C GLN A 6 5.56 14.80 1.40
N GLN A 7 5.79 14.97 0.10
CA GLN A 7 4.79 15.54 -0.81
C GLN A 7 3.56 14.64 -0.96
N ILE A 8 3.73 13.31 -1.04
CA ILE A 8 2.62 12.37 -1.08
C ILE A 8 1.81 12.43 0.21
N ASN A 9 2.48 12.45 1.37
CA ASN A 9 1.80 12.56 2.67
C ASN A 9 1.02 13.88 2.80
N LYS A 10 1.59 15.01 2.36
CA LYS A 10 0.87 16.30 2.30
C LYS A 10 -0.37 16.23 1.42
N ARG A 11 -0.27 15.61 0.24
CA ARG A 11 -1.43 15.42 -0.66
C ARG A 11 -2.52 14.58 0.00
N LEU A 12 -2.16 13.53 0.73
CA LEU A 12 -3.15 12.72 1.45
C LEU A 12 -3.87 13.50 2.52
N LEU A 13 -3.15 14.30 3.30
CA LEU A 13 -3.74 15.13 4.34
C LEU A 13 -4.70 16.16 3.74
N ALA A 14 -4.37 16.74 2.58
CA ALA A 14 -5.22 17.67 1.87
C ALA A 14 -6.54 17.07 1.38
N VAL A 15 -6.61 15.74 1.17
CA VAL A 15 -7.82 15.05 0.71
C VAL A 15 -8.81 14.73 1.87
N ARG A 16 -8.38 14.82 3.14
CA ARG A 16 -9.25 14.53 4.31
C ARG A 16 -10.60 15.25 4.31
N PRO A 17 -10.68 16.56 3.99
CA PRO A 17 -11.95 17.29 4.02
C PRO A 17 -12.97 16.75 3.02
N HIS A 18 -12.52 16.08 1.95
CA HIS A 18 -13.39 15.53 0.92
C HIS A 18 -13.98 14.16 1.27
N ILE A 19 -13.50 13.48 2.31
CA ILE A 19 -13.96 12.12 2.67
C ILE A 19 -15.48 12.08 2.91
N ALA A 20 -16.04 13.07 3.61
CA ALA A 20 -17.48 13.10 3.89
C ALA A 20 -18.32 13.29 2.61
N ALA A 21 -17.86 14.17 1.72
CA ALA A 21 -18.51 14.40 0.43
C ALA A 21 -18.42 13.14 -0.45
N THR A 22 -17.23 12.55 -0.57
CA THR A 22 -17.01 11.32 -1.33
C THR A 22 -17.82 10.15 -0.79
N ALA A 23 -17.95 9.99 0.54
CA ALA A 23 -18.81 8.97 1.14
C ALA A 23 -20.28 9.17 0.73
N SER A 24 -20.77 10.40 0.84
CA SER A 24 -22.14 10.75 0.47
C SER A 24 -22.41 10.55 -1.02
N GLU A 25 -21.43 10.82 -1.88
CA GLU A 25 -21.57 10.75 -3.34
C GLU A 25 -21.33 9.35 -3.91
N SER A 26 -20.53 8.49 -3.27
CA SER A 26 -20.22 7.15 -3.77
C SER A 26 -21.04 6.04 -3.12
N GLY A 27 -21.69 6.31 -1.99
CA GLY A 27 -22.33 5.28 -1.16
C GLY A 27 -21.34 4.40 -0.40
N ILE A 28 -20.02 4.69 -0.47
CA ILE A 28 -19.01 4.02 0.35
C ILE A 28 -19.10 4.56 1.78
N GLU A 29 -19.09 3.66 2.76
CA GLU A 29 -19.06 4.06 4.16
C GLU A 29 -17.85 4.94 4.46
N LYS A 30 -18.09 6.03 5.20
CA LYS A 30 -17.04 6.98 5.61
C LYS A 30 -15.87 6.27 6.32
N GLU A 31 -16.16 5.27 7.14
CA GLU A 31 -15.16 4.46 7.85
C GLU A 31 -14.23 3.70 6.90
N THR A 32 -14.76 3.19 5.78
CA THR A 32 -13.97 2.51 4.75
C THR A 32 -12.99 3.49 4.10
N LEU A 33 -13.44 4.70 3.73
CA LEU A 33 -12.58 5.74 3.16
C LEU A 33 -11.49 6.22 4.15
N GLU A 34 -11.84 6.37 5.43
CA GLU A 34 -10.87 6.71 6.47
C GLU A 34 -9.83 5.60 6.68
N THR A 35 -10.25 4.34 6.58
CA THR A 35 -9.37 3.18 6.67
C THR A 35 -8.42 3.13 5.48
N ILE A 36 -8.91 3.29 4.25
CA ILE A 36 -8.07 3.41 3.04
C ILE A 36 -7.00 4.48 3.24
N GLN A 37 -7.40 5.66 3.73
CA GLN A 37 -6.47 6.76 3.93
C GLN A 37 -5.43 6.48 5.03
N ARG A 38 -5.84 5.82 6.12
CA ARG A 38 -4.95 5.40 7.21
C ARG A 38 -3.94 4.38 6.70
N THR A 39 -4.39 3.36 5.98
CA THR A 39 -3.53 2.33 5.39
C THR A 39 -2.51 2.95 4.43
N HIS A 40 -2.91 3.92 3.61
CA HIS A 40 -1.99 4.59 2.70
C HIS A 40 -0.91 5.41 3.43
N ARG A 41 -1.25 6.08 4.54
CA ARG A 41 -0.24 6.75 5.39
C ARG A 41 0.71 5.76 6.05
N ASN A 42 0.20 4.62 6.52
CA ASN A 42 1.02 3.58 7.13
C ASN A 42 2.04 3.02 6.12
N ILE A 43 1.61 2.76 4.88
CA ILE A 43 2.48 2.33 3.77
C ILE A 43 3.63 3.32 3.56
N ILE A 44 3.32 4.62 3.47
CA ILE A 44 4.33 5.67 3.29
C ILE A 44 5.31 5.70 4.47
N GLY A 45 4.81 5.59 5.70
CA GLY A 45 5.66 5.57 6.90
C GLY A 45 6.59 4.36 6.92
N THR A 46 6.09 3.17 6.60
CA THR A 46 6.91 1.95 6.54
C THR A 46 7.97 2.03 5.44
N ILE A 47 7.65 2.58 4.27
CA ILE A 47 8.63 2.81 3.20
C ILE A 47 9.72 3.80 3.66
N ASP A 48 9.36 4.89 4.34
CA ASP A 48 10.31 5.88 4.84
C ASP A 48 11.28 5.26 5.86
N LEU A 49 10.78 4.38 6.73
CA LEU A 49 11.60 3.63 7.68
C LEU A 49 12.56 2.65 6.98
N LEU A 50 12.07 1.88 6.00
CA LEU A 50 12.90 0.96 5.20
C LEU A 50 14.03 1.71 4.49
N LEU A 51 13.71 2.83 3.85
CA LEU A 51 14.70 3.66 3.14
C LEU A 51 15.71 4.30 4.09
N SER A 52 15.28 4.67 5.29
CA SER A 52 16.16 5.23 6.33
C SER A 52 17.06 4.18 6.98
N ALA A 53 16.62 2.92 7.02
CA ALA A 53 17.40 1.80 7.54
C ALA A 53 18.44 1.28 6.54
N ALA A 54 18.13 1.31 5.23
CA ALA A 54 18.97 0.72 4.18
C ALA A 54 20.48 1.12 4.22
N PRO A 55 20.86 2.40 4.44
CA PRO A 55 22.28 2.77 4.52
C PRO A 55 23.03 2.14 5.69
N ARG A 56 22.33 1.84 6.79
CA ARG A 56 22.93 1.23 8.00
C ARG A 56 23.22 -0.25 7.77
N LEU A 57 22.37 -0.91 6.97
CA LEU A 57 22.48 -2.33 6.64
C LEU A 57 23.64 -2.62 5.69
N ALA A 58 24.09 -1.64 4.91
CA ALA A 58 25.17 -1.80 3.94
C ALA A 58 26.50 -2.30 4.55
N ASN A 59 26.70 -2.10 5.86
CA ASN A 59 27.91 -2.50 6.58
C ASN A 59 27.68 -3.69 7.53
N ILE A 60 26.51 -4.33 7.49
CA ILE A 60 26.14 -5.42 8.38
C ILE A 60 26.05 -6.69 7.55
N GLU A 61 26.87 -7.68 7.89
CA GLU A 61 26.87 -8.98 7.21
C GLU A 61 25.48 -9.64 7.26
N ILE A 62 25.13 -10.28 6.15
CA ILE A 62 23.94 -11.09 5.97
C ILE A 62 24.40 -12.37 5.26
N ASP A 63 23.88 -13.52 5.67
CA ASP A 63 24.16 -14.77 4.98
C ASP A 63 23.47 -14.83 3.61
N GLU A 64 23.98 -15.70 2.74
CA GLU A 64 23.51 -15.82 1.35
C GLU A 64 22.03 -16.20 1.26
N GLU A 65 21.55 -17.07 2.16
CA GLU A 65 20.14 -17.51 2.17
C GLU A 65 19.21 -16.33 2.44
N ASN A 66 19.50 -15.55 3.49
CA ASN A 66 18.74 -14.34 3.82
C ASN A 66 18.91 -13.23 2.77
N HIS A 67 20.05 -13.15 2.09
CA HIS A 67 20.24 -12.23 0.98
C HIS A 67 19.36 -12.58 -0.24
N VAL A 68 19.27 -13.86 -0.61
CA VAL A 68 18.36 -14.32 -1.68
C VAL A 68 16.90 -14.00 -1.34
N LEU A 69 16.51 -14.26 -0.09
CA LEU A 69 15.17 -13.94 0.39
C LEU A 69 14.88 -12.44 0.32
N LEU A 70 15.80 -11.61 0.79
CA LEU A 70 15.70 -10.15 0.71
C LEU A 70 15.42 -9.69 -0.73
N MET A 71 16.19 -10.19 -1.69
CA MET A 71 16.03 -9.85 -3.10
C MET A 71 14.68 -10.28 -3.66
N HIS A 72 14.23 -11.50 -3.30
CA HIS A 72 12.91 -12.00 -3.67
C HIS A 72 11.80 -11.09 -3.14
N TYR A 73 11.83 -10.73 -1.85
CA TYR A 73 10.79 -9.89 -1.25
C TYR A 73 10.79 -8.46 -1.76
N GLN A 74 11.97 -7.90 -2.04
CA GLN A 74 12.06 -6.58 -2.66
C GLN A 74 11.41 -6.59 -4.05
N HIS A 75 11.57 -7.65 -4.82
CA HIS A 75 10.93 -7.81 -6.13
C HIS A 75 9.41 -7.87 -5.99
N GLU A 76 8.90 -8.77 -5.15
CA GLU A 76 7.45 -8.94 -4.90
C GLU A 76 6.80 -7.63 -4.43
N LEU A 77 7.43 -6.92 -3.49
CA LEU A 77 6.94 -5.64 -3.00
C LEU A 77 6.91 -4.57 -4.08
N THR A 78 7.96 -4.49 -4.91
CA THR A 78 8.03 -3.53 -6.01
C THR A 78 6.90 -3.78 -7.00
N GLN A 79 6.69 -5.05 -7.39
CA GLN A 79 5.59 -5.42 -8.28
C GLN A 79 4.23 -5.09 -7.67
N ALA A 80 3.99 -5.46 -6.41
CA ALA A 80 2.75 -5.17 -5.69
C ALA A 80 2.44 -3.67 -5.65
N MET A 81 3.42 -2.84 -5.30
CA MET A 81 3.28 -1.38 -5.27
C MET A 81 2.99 -0.79 -6.65
N GLN A 82 3.67 -1.28 -7.71
CA GLN A 82 3.39 -0.85 -9.08
C GLN A 82 1.98 -1.21 -9.51
N HIS A 83 1.53 -2.42 -9.17
CA HIS A 83 0.17 -2.88 -9.46
C HIS A 83 -0.87 -2.02 -8.78
N MET A 84 -0.67 -1.69 -7.49
CA MET A 84 -1.55 -0.81 -6.73
C MET A 84 -1.57 0.61 -7.28
N ALA A 85 -0.42 1.15 -7.68
CA ALA A 85 -0.35 2.44 -8.33
C ALA A 85 -1.09 2.46 -9.67
N ALA A 86 -1.02 1.38 -10.45
CA ALA A 86 -1.77 1.25 -11.71
C ALA A 86 -3.29 1.18 -11.46
N VAL A 87 -3.72 0.40 -10.46
CA VAL A 87 -5.11 0.29 -10.00
C VAL A 87 -5.67 1.65 -9.60
N LEU A 88 -4.95 2.41 -8.77
CA LEU A 88 -5.38 3.74 -8.32
C LEU A 88 -5.37 4.80 -9.43
N ARG A 89 -4.57 4.61 -10.48
CA ARG A 89 -4.45 5.53 -11.63
C ARG A 89 -5.42 5.24 -12.77
N SER A 90 -6.13 4.11 -12.78
CA SER A 90 -7.14 3.79 -13.80
C SER A 90 -8.57 3.93 -13.23
N PRO A 91 -9.05 5.15 -12.96
CA PRO A 91 -10.41 5.37 -12.51
C PRO A 91 -11.46 5.22 -13.63
N SER A 92 -11.09 4.81 -14.86
CA SER A 92 -11.98 4.90 -16.03
C SER A 92 -12.02 3.66 -16.94
N ASP A 93 -11.23 2.61 -16.69
CA ASP A 93 -11.37 1.39 -17.50
C ASP A 93 -12.51 0.52 -16.96
N GLU A 94 -13.52 0.28 -17.80
CA GLU A 94 -14.52 -0.79 -17.61
C GLU A 94 -13.87 -2.15 -17.31
N VAL A 95 -12.60 -2.31 -17.71
CA VAL A 95 -11.72 -3.44 -17.42
C VAL A 95 -10.70 -3.04 -16.36
N PHE A 96 -11.18 -2.80 -15.14
CA PHE A 96 -10.31 -2.61 -13.99
C PHE A 96 -9.31 -3.77 -13.90
N ARG A 97 -7.99 -3.48 -13.90
CA ARG A 97 -6.98 -4.54 -13.74
C ARG A 97 -7.30 -5.33 -12.47
N PRO A 98 -7.28 -6.68 -12.51
CA PRO A 98 -7.56 -7.47 -11.33
C PRO A 98 -6.65 -6.99 -10.20
N ILE A 99 -7.28 -6.70 -9.05
CA ILE A 99 -6.53 -6.33 -7.86
C ILE A 99 -5.88 -7.63 -7.39
N THR A 100 -4.60 -7.79 -7.69
CA THR A 100 -3.85 -9.00 -7.36
C THR A 100 -3.77 -9.14 -5.84
N ARG A 101 -4.09 -10.32 -5.33
CA ARG A 101 -3.85 -10.66 -3.93
C ARG A 101 -2.34 -10.78 -3.73
N ILE A 102 -1.80 -10.02 -2.79
CA ILE A 102 -0.40 -10.09 -2.41
C ILE A 102 -0.30 -11.29 -1.46
N ALA A 103 0.35 -12.35 -1.91
CA ALA A 103 0.68 -13.46 -1.03
C ALA A 103 1.67 -12.93 0.02
N VAL A 104 1.22 -12.82 1.27
CA VAL A 104 2.13 -12.57 2.39
C VAL A 104 2.86 -13.87 2.63
N SER A 105 4.12 -13.94 2.21
CA SER A 105 4.95 -15.11 2.50
C SER A 105 5.34 -15.09 3.97
N GLU A 106 5.38 -16.27 4.59
CA GLU A 106 6.04 -16.42 5.88
C GLU A 106 7.54 -16.18 5.69
N TYR A 107 8.11 -15.30 6.51
CA TYR A 107 9.55 -15.14 6.58
C TYR A 107 10.14 -16.29 7.38
N PRO A 108 11.25 -16.90 6.94
CA PRO A 108 11.99 -17.80 7.79
C PRO A 108 12.49 -17.08 9.05
N SER A 109 12.86 -17.85 10.07
CA SER A 109 13.29 -17.27 11.35
C SER A 109 14.57 -16.43 11.18
N VAL A 110 14.40 -15.11 11.18
CA VAL A 110 15.49 -14.13 11.12
C VAL A 110 16.14 -13.86 12.48
N GLN A 111 15.79 -14.63 13.53
CA GLN A 111 16.25 -14.40 14.91
C GLN A 111 17.78 -14.45 15.08
N HIS A 112 18.48 -15.11 14.16
CA HIS A 112 19.94 -15.23 14.16
C HIS A 112 20.65 -14.05 13.48
N LEU A 113 19.91 -13.19 12.76
CA LEU A 113 20.46 -12.01 12.11
C LEU A 113 20.71 -10.89 13.12
N ALA A 114 21.53 -9.91 12.74
CA ALA A 114 21.66 -8.67 13.49
C ALA A 114 20.30 -7.99 13.70
N PHE A 115 20.16 -7.26 14.80
CA PHE A 115 18.90 -6.60 15.18
C PHE A 115 18.38 -5.67 14.07
N GLU A 116 19.27 -4.99 13.37
CA GLU A 116 18.94 -4.11 12.25
C GLU A 116 18.30 -4.87 11.09
N TRP A 117 18.83 -6.06 10.76
CA TRP A 117 18.27 -6.94 9.75
C TRP A 117 16.91 -7.48 10.18
N GLN A 118 16.76 -7.90 11.45
CA GLN A 118 15.47 -8.32 11.99
C GLN A 118 14.41 -7.23 11.86
N GLY A 119 14.76 -5.99 12.21
CA GLY A 119 13.88 -4.83 12.06
C GLY A 119 13.51 -4.56 10.60
N TYR A 120 14.48 -4.69 9.68
CA TYR A 120 14.23 -4.52 8.24
C TYR A 120 13.28 -5.57 7.67
N PHE A 121 13.50 -6.84 8.03
CA PHE A 121 12.62 -7.95 7.62
C PHE A 121 11.20 -7.78 8.17
N TRP A 122 11.07 -7.39 9.45
CA TRP A 122 9.78 -7.09 10.06
C TRP A 122 9.05 -5.92 9.36
N LEU A 123 9.76 -4.85 9.01
CA LEU A 123 9.19 -3.73 8.25
C LEU A 123 8.74 -4.16 6.85
N THR A 124 9.49 -5.04 6.20
CA THR A 124 9.17 -5.61 4.88
C THR A 124 7.88 -6.44 4.94
N GLN A 125 7.73 -7.31 5.95
CA GLN A 125 6.49 -8.07 6.18
C GLN A 125 5.30 -7.17 6.55
N THR A 126 5.55 -6.14 7.36
CA THR A 126 4.53 -5.14 7.72
C THR A 126 4.02 -4.42 6.47
N LEU A 127 4.92 -4.03 5.55
CA LEU A 127 4.55 -3.41 4.29
C LEU A 127 3.69 -4.35 3.43
N GLN A 128 4.07 -5.62 3.28
CA GLN A 128 3.25 -6.61 2.55
C GLN A 128 1.83 -6.71 3.12
N THR A 129 1.70 -6.76 4.44
CA THR A 129 0.40 -6.81 5.13
C THR A 129 -0.43 -5.56 4.86
N GLN A 130 0.17 -4.37 4.94
CA GLN A 130 -0.53 -3.11 4.67
C GLN A 130 -0.97 -3.00 3.20
N LEU A 131 -0.13 -3.45 2.26
CA LEU A 131 -0.48 -3.47 0.84
C LEU A 131 -1.63 -4.46 0.58
N GLN A 132 -1.64 -5.63 1.24
CA GLN A 132 -2.75 -6.59 1.16
C GLN A 132 -4.04 -6.02 1.74
N GLN A 133 -3.98 -5.35 2.91
CA GLN A 133 -5.14 -4.67 3.49
C GLN A 133 -5.70 -3.60 2.55
N LEU A 134 -4.83 -2.81 1.91
CA LEU A 134 -5.28 -1.82 0.94
C LEU A 134 -5.93 -2.50 -0.28
N SER A 135 -5.31 -3.57 -0.79
CA SER A 135 -5.88 -4.40 -1.87
C SER A 135 -7.29 -4.87 -1.54
N ASP A 136 -7.52 -5.44 -0.36
CA ASP A 136 -8.83 -5.93 0.09
C ASP A 136 -9.86 -4.80 0.19
N LEU A 137 -9.48 -3.66 0.78
CA LEU A 137 -10.36 -2.49 0.89
C LEU A 137 -10.79 -1.95 -0.49
N LEU A 138 -9.87 -1.91 -1.46
CA LEU A 138 -10.18 -1.47 -2.82
C LEU A 138 -11.10 -2.48 -3.52
N GLN A 139 -10.91 -3.78 -3.31
CA GLN A 139 -11.79 -4.82 -3.86
C GLN A 139 -13.21 -4.72 -3.30
N THR A 140 -13.36 -4.61 -1.98
CA THR A 140 -14.68 -4.52 -1.34
C THR A 140 -15.42 -3.24 -1.70
N SER A 141 -14.70 -2.12 -1.84
CA SER A 141 -15.33 -0.84 -2.18
C SER A 141 -15.62 -0.69 -3.68
N LYS A 142 -14.95 -1.46 -4.56
CA LYS A 142 -15.06 -1.40 -6.03
C LYS A 142 -16.49 -1.24 -6.58
N PRO A 143 -17.52 -2.00 -6.12
CA PRO A 143 -18.87 -1.90 -6.68
C PRO A 143 -19.49 -0.49 -6.57
N HIS A 144 -19.04 0.31 -5.61
CA HIS A 144 -19.59 1.62 -5.30
C HIS A 144 -18.91 2.76 -6.08
N TRP A 145 -17.77 2.51 -6.73
CA TRP A 145 -16.96 3.55 -7.35
C TRP A 145 -17.62 4.17 -8.60
N PHE A 146 -18.47 3.41 -9.28
CA PHE A 146 -19.15 3.82 -10.52
C PHE A 146 -20.69 3.91 -10.39
N CYS A 147 -21.25 3.56 -9.23
CA CYS A 147 -22.69 3.46 -9.03
C CYS A 147 -23.40 4.80 -9.27
N CYS A 148 -22.72 5.92 -9.00
CA CYS A 148 -23.32 7.26 -9.13
C CYS A 148 -23.10 7.94 -10.48
N ILE A 149 -22.33 7.34 -11.40
CA ILE A 149 -22.26 7.82 -12.79
C ILE A 149 -23.60 7.58 -13.52
N TRP A 150 -24.36 6.55 -13.12
CA TRP A 150 -25.66 6.24 -13.70
C TRP A 150 -26.85 6.92 -13.01
N ALA A 151 -26.70 7.38 -11.77
CA ALA A 151 -27.77 8.08 -11.05
C ALA A 151 -28.03 9.51 -11.54
N GLY A 152 -27.07 10.12 -12.24
CA GLY A 152 -27.21 11.46 -12.84
C GLY A 152 -27.84 11.50 -14.24
N LEU A 153 -28.03 10.35 -14.90
CA LEU A 153 -28.59 10.24 -16.25
C LEU A 153 -30.03 9.70 -16.26
N SER A 154 -30.66 9.59 -15.09
CA SER A 154 -32.05 9.11 -14.93
C SER A 154 -32.85 10.02 -14.01
N ALA A 155 -32.77 11.34 -14.23
CA ALA A 155 -33.79 12.27 -13.75
C ALA A 155 -34.71 12.61 -14.95
N PRO A 156 -36.04 12.44 -14.82
CA PRO A 156 -37.01 12.71 -15.89
C PRO A 156 -37.12 14.21 -16.23
#